data_AF-A0A925SLC3-F1
#
_entry.id   AF-A0A925SLC3-F1
#
_cell.length_a   1.000
_cell.length_b   1.000
_cell.length_c   1.000
_cell.angle_alpha   90.00
_cell.angle_beta   90.00
_cell.angle_gamma   90.00
#
_symmetry.space_group_name_H-M   'P 1'
#
loop_
_entity.id
_entity.type
_entity.pdbx_description
1 polymer ?
#
loop_
_entity_poly.entity_id
_entity_poly.type
_entity_poly.pdbx_seq_one_letter_code
_entity_poly.pdbx_strand_id
1 'polypeptide(L)'
;MSSPATHHHAAPREGPVLIHAGLVAIASAWLFGGMGPNGEWIIAALASPAFWFLFAEARTRVRAGDREGVYRLLRWSAPLATLALLVVVSALNPSHRAAFIYDDLVLRPVPHIAWLPSSANPLGGLRVLACLGGLAATGLAIAFCVHSRQALRNLVLVLALNAVALSVLGTLQRQTGATGPYFGAVTAANEAWFATFHYYNHWGAFAVLHAAAALGLVFRTLRHPPARGWSFGPGPLLVIAALLIAATTPLSGSRSATAL
;
A
#
# COMPACT_ATOMS: atom_id res chain seq x y z
N MET A 1 -39.14 -12.29 24.71
CA MET A 1 -38.29 -11.13 24.34
C MET A 1 -37.36 -11.58 23.22
N SER A 2 -37.81 -11.40 21.99
CA SER A 2 -37.07 -11.69 20.77
C SER A 2 -36.00 -10.62 20.56
N SER A 3 -34.73 -11.05 20.51
CA SER A 3 -33.64 -10.19 20.07
C SER A 3 -33.96 -9.66 18.67
N PRO A 4 -33.98 -8.34 18.43
CA PRO A 4 -34.21 -7.82 17.10
C PRO A 4 -33.03 -8.27 16.23
N ALA A 5 -33.32 -9.10 15.24
CA ALA A 5 -32.38 -9.49 14.21
C ALA A 5 -31.86 -8.22 13.55
N THR A 6 -30.64 -7.82 13.91
CA THR A 6 -29.89 -6.78 13.21
C THR A 6 -29.59 -7.30 11.83
N HIS A 7 -30.49 -7.04 10.88
CA HIS A 7 -30.22 -7.18 9.47
C HIS A 7 -29.01 -6.30 9.15
N HIS A 8 -27.83 -6.90 9.15
CA HIS A 8 -26.62 -6.32 8.57
C HIS A 8 -26.84 -6.23 7.07
N HIS A 9 -27.61 -5.24 6.63
CA HIS A 9 -27.49 -4.76 5.26
C HIS A 9 -26.02 -4.44 5.06
N ALA A 10 -25.38 -5.18 4.14
CA ALA A 10 -24.02 -4.89 3.72
C ALA A 10 -23.96 -3.38 3.44
N ALA A 11 -23.13 -2.67 4.20
CA ALA A 11 -23.10 -1.22 4.10
C ALA A 11 -22.84 -0.88 2.62
N PRO A 12 -23.61 0.02 1.99
CA PRO A 12 -23.55 0.31 0.54
C PRO A 12 -22.17 0.81 0.04
N ARG A 13 -21.17 0.85 0.92
CA ARG A 13 -19.82 1.35 0.70
C ARG A 13 -18.74 0.25 0.66
N GLU A 14 -19.06 -1.00 0.99
CA GLU A 14 -18.04 -2.09 0.98
C GLU A 14 -17.41 -2.27 -0.40
N GLY A 15 -18.23 -2.42 -1.43
CA GLY A 15 -17.76 -2.61 -2.81
C GLY A 15 -16.85 -1.47 -3.29
N PRO A 16 -17.29 -0.20 -3.22
CA PRO A 16 -16.47 0.94 -3.60
C PRO A 16 -15.13 1.04 -2.85
N VAL A 17 -15.12 0.78 -1.53
CA VAL A 17 -13.88 0.81 -0.73
C VAL A 17 -12.90 -0.28 -1.16
N LEU A 18 -13.40 -1.48 -1.45
CA LEU A 18 -12.55 -2.59 -1.90
C LEU A 18 -11.99 -2.37 -3.31
N ILE A 19 -12.81 -1.84 -4.23
CA ILE A 19 -12.35 -1.48 -5.57
C ILE A 19 -11.28 -0.38 -5.46
N HIS A 20 -11.54 0.66 -4.67
CA HIS A 20 -10.58 1.74 -4.42
C HIS A 20 -9.26 1.22 -3.84
N ALA A 21 -9.31 0.41 -2.79
CA ALA A 21 -8.11 -0.13 -2.17
C ALA A 21 -7.33 -1.06 -3.11
N GLY A 22 -8.03 -1.89 -3.89
CA GLY A 22 -7.42 -2.72 -4.93
C GLY A 22 -6.73 -1.88 -6.00
N LEU A 23 -7.39 -0.83 -6.49
CA LEU A 23 -6.82 0.11 -7.47
C LEU A 23 -5.58 0.81 -6.92
N VAL A 24 -5.62 1.33 -5.68
CA VAL A 24 -4.48 1.99 -5.03
C VAL A 24 -3.30 1.03 -4.92
N ALA A 25 -3.52 -0.17 -4.40
CA ALA A 25 -2.46 -1.14 -4.20
C ALA A 25 -1.86 -1.63 -5.52
N ILE A 26 -2.70 -1.97 -6.52
CA ILE A 26 -2.23 -2.37 -7.85
C ILE A 26 -1.48 -1.22 -8.51
N ALA A 27 -2.08 -0.03 -8.60
CA ALA A 27 -1.43 1.12 -9.23
C ALA A 27 -0.09 1.45 -8.56
N SER A 28 0.01 1.36 -7.23
CA SER A 28 1.28 1.60 -6.52
C SER A 28 2.38 0.63 -6.93
N ALA A 29 2.04 -0.64 -7.16
CA ALA A 29 3.00 -1.65 -7.59
C ALA A 29 3.47 -1.38 -9.03
N TRP A 30 2.55 -1.03 -9.93
CA TRP A 30 2.87 -0.75 -11.34
C TRP A 30 3.55 0.61 -11.56
N LEU A 31 3.25 1.62 -10.75
CA LEU A 31 3.88 2.95 -10.82
C LEU A 31 5.22 3.01 -10.08
N PHE A 32 6.11 2.08 -10.41
CA PHE A 32 7.49 2.03 -9.91
C PHE A 32 7.64 1.76 -8.42
N GLY A 33 6.71 0.99 -7.83
CA GLY A 33 6.61 0.88 -6.37
C GLY A 33 6.32 2.22 -5.69
N GLY A 34 5.73 3.17 -6.42
CA GLY A 34 5.42 4.53 -5.97
C GLY A 34 6.55 5.55 -6.06
N MET A 35 7.71 5.17 -6.59
CA MET A 35 8.91 6.02 -6.64
C MET A 35 9.16 6.68 -8.00
N GLY A 36 8.21 6.62 -8.93
CA GLY A 36 8.34 7.33 -10.22
C GLY A 36 8.38 8.85 -10.02
N PRO A 37 8.87 9.63 -11.01
CA PRO A 37 8.98 11.10 -10.91
C PRO A 37 7.68 11.78 -10.46
N ASN A 38 6.54 11.23 -10.90
CA ASN A 38 5.19 11.67 -10.53
C ASN A 38 4.41 10.59 -9.75
N GLY A 39 5.05 9.46 -9.41
CA GLY A 39 4.39 8.30 -8.79
C GLY A 39 3.75 8.66 -7.45
N GLU A 40 4.46 9.42 -6.62
CA GLU A 40 3.95 9.87 -5.32
C GLU A 40 2.67 10.72 -5.46
N TRP A 41 2.61 11.63 -6.43
CA TRP A 41 1.43 12.48 -6.65
C TRP A 41 0.25 11.71 -7.23
N ILE A 42 0.50 10.80 -8.18
CA ILE A 42 -0.54 9.95 -8.76
C ILE A 42 -1.13 9.04 -7.68
N ILE A 43 -0.29 8.43 -6.84
CA ILE A 43 -0.73 7.59 -5.73
C ILE A 43 -1.46 8.42 -4.68
N ALA A 44 -0.96 9.60 -4.31
CA ALA A 44 -1.64 10.49 -3.36
C ALA A 44 -3.04 10.87 -3.87
N ALA A 45 -3.15 11.25 -5.15
CA ALA A 45 -4.43 11.56 -5.79
C ALA A 45 -5.36 10.34 -5.79
N LEU A 46 -4.86 9.18 -6.21
CA LEU A 46 -5.63 7.93 -6.27
C LEU A 46 -6.06 7.46 -4.88
N ALA A 47 -5.27 7.70 -3.84
CA ALA A 47 -5.56 7.31 -2.46
C ALA A 47 -6.45 8.32 -1.72
N SER A 48 -6.53 9.57 -2.18
CA SER A 48 -7.33 10.64 -1.56
C SER A 48 -8.82 10.33 -1.34
N PRO A 49 -9.53 9.53 -2.18
CA PRO A 49 -10.92 9.14 -1.91
C PRO A 49 -11.11 8.37 -0.59
N ALA A 50 -10.05 7.77 -0.03
CA ALA A 50 -10.12 7.10 1.27
C ALA A 50 -10.56 8.04 2.40
N PHE A 51 -10.12 9.31 2.37
CA PHE A 51 -10.56 10.30 3.36
C PHE A 51 -12.07 10.56 3.27
N TRP A 52 -12.63 10.55 2.06
CA TRP A 52 -14.07 10.68 1.88
C TRP A 52 -14.83 9.47 2.43
N PHE A 53 -14.34 8.25 2.21
CA PHE A 53 -14.96 7.05 2.80
C PHE A 53 -14.96 7.10 4.33
N LEU A 54 -13.84 7.50 4.94
CA LEU A 54 -13.72 7.66 6.39
C LEU A 54 -14.65 8.75 6.93
N PHE A 55 -14.73 9.89 6.26
CA PHE A 55 -15.64 10.97 6.63
C PHE A 55 -17.11 10.53 6.54
N ALA A 56 -17.47 9.87 5.44
CA ALA A 56 -18.82 9.36 5.24
C ALA A 56 -19.18 8.31 6.31
N GLU A 57 -18.24 7.45 6.68
CA GLU A 57 -18.40 6.44 7.74
C GLU A 57 -18.58 7.08 9.12
N ALA A 58 -17.74 8.07 9.46
CA ALA A 58 -17.89 8.85 10.69
C ALA A 58 -19.28 9.51 10.77
N ARG A 59 -19.75 10.13 9.67
CA ARG A 59 -21.07 10.78 9.60
C ARG A 59 -22.22 9.77 9.79
N THR A 60 -22.10 8.57 9.21
CA THR A 60 -23.10 7.51 9.39
C THR A 60 -23.18 7.08 10.85
N ARG A 61 -22.03 6.86 11.51
CA ARG A 61 -21.98 6.46 12.93
C ARG A 61 -22.53 7.54 13.86
N VAL A 62 -22.20 8.81 13.63
CA VAL A 62 -22.76 9.95 14.38
C VAL A 62 -24.28 9.98 14.26
N ARG A 63 -24.83 9.84 13.03
CA ARG A 63 -26.28 9.82 12.80
C ARG A 63 -26.97 8.61 13.45
N ALA A 64 -26.28 7.48 13.52
CA ALA A 64 -26.78 6.29 14.19
C ALA A 64 -26.64 6.34 15.73
N GLY A 65 -26.03 7.39 16.30
CA GLY A 65 -25.75 7.48 17.73
C GLY A 65 -24.64 6.54 18.23
N ASP A 66 -23.85 5.95 17.33
CA ASP A 66 -22.75 5.03 17.64
C ASP A 66 -21.50 5.80 18.14
N ARG A 67 -21.57 6.29 19.38
CA ARG A 67 -20.48 7.04 20.02
C ARG A 67 -19.19 6.23 20.12
N GLU A 68 -19.30 4.94 20.44
CA GLU A 68 -18.14 4.05 20.60
C GLU A 68 -17.43 3.82 19.27
N GLY A 69 -18.17 3.60 18.19
CA GLY A 69 -17.58 3.47 16.85
C GLY A 69 -16.86 4.74 16.39
N VAL A 70 -17.42 5.91 16.69
CA VAL A 70 -16.76 7.20 16.41
C VAL A 70 -15.48 7.35 17.23
N TYR A 71 -15.53 7.04 18.54
CA TYR A 71 -14.35 7.10 19.39
C TYR A 71 -13.25 6.14 18.93
N ARG A 72 -13.61 4.91 18.55
CA ARG A 72 -12.67 3.95 17.97
C ARG A 72 -12.04 4.45 16.69
N LEU A 73 -12.82 5.04 15.79
CA LEU A 73 -12.33 5.64 14.55
C LEU A 73 -11.32 6.76 14.84
N LEU A 74 -11.65 7.68 15.74
CA LEU A 74 -10.77 8.77 16.15
C LEU A 74 -9.48 8.26 16.80
N ARG A 75 -9.58 7.24 17.67
CA ARG A 75 -8.40 6.64 18.32
C ARG A 75 -7.47 5.98 17.30
N TRP A 76 -8.00 5.32 16.28
CA TRP A 76 -7.20 4.68 15.23
C TRP A 76 -6.61 5.68 14.24
N SER A 77 -7.29 6.80 14.00
CA SER A 77 -6.77 7.88 13.14
C SER A 77 -5.83 8.84 13.87
N ALA A 78 -5.86 8.88 15.21
CA ALA A 78 -5.06 9.79 16.02
C ALA A 78 -3.56 9.75 15.71
N PRO A 79 -2.88 8.58 15.63
CA PRO A 79 -1.45 8.56 15.31
C PRO A 79 -1.13 9.18 13.95
N LEU A 80 -1.99 8.94 12.94
CA LEU A 80 -1.83 9.52 11.61
C LEU A 80 -2.07 11.03 11.63
N ALA A 81 -3.09 11.48 12.36
CA ALA A 81 -3.40 12.91 12.53
C ALA A 81 -2.26 13.64 13.27
N THR A 82 -1.69 13.04 14.31
CA THR A 82 -0.53 13.58 15.03
C THR A 82 0.69 13.66 14.13
N LEU A 83 0.99 12.62 13.36
CA LEU A 83 2.09 12.65 12.39
C LEU A 83 1.87 13.74 11.33
N ALA A 84 0.64 13.85 10.80
CA ALA A 84 0.29 14.89 9.83
C ALA A 84 0.50 16.29 10.42
N LEU A 85 0.05 16.51 11.65
CA LEU A 85 0.26 17.78 12.35
C LEU A 85 1.75 18.09 12.53
N LEU A 86 2.55 17.11 12.96
CA LEU A 86 4.00 17.29 13.11
C LEU A 86 4.67 17.66 11.79
N VAL A 87 4.31 16.99 10.68
CA VAL A 87 4.86 17.29 9.35
C VAL A 87 4.41 18.67 8.85
N VAL A 88 3.16 19.05 9.05
CA VAL A 88 2.65 20.38 8.66
C VAL A 88 3.34 21.48 9.47
N VAL A 89 3.43 21.33 10.80
CA VAL A 89 4.14 22.28 11.67
C VAL A 89 5.62 22.38 11.26
N SER A 90 6.26 21.25 10.99
CA SER A 90 7.64 21.18 10.51
C SER A 90 7.83 21.88 9.15
N ALA A 91 6.88 21.73 8.23
CA ALA A 91 6.91 22.39 6.91
C ALA A 91 6.73 23.91 7.01
N LEU A 92 6.01 24.39 8.03
CA LEU A 92 5.85 25.82 8.32
C LEU A 92 7.06 26.44 9.04
N ASN A 93 8.04 25.62 9.46
CA ASN A 93 9.27 26.04 10.13
C ASN A 93 10.51 25.50 9.38
N PRO A 94 10.80 25.97 8.15
CA PRO A 94 11.90 25.46 7.35
C PRO A 94 13.26 25.75 8.02
N SER A 95 14.11 24.73 8.14
CA SER A 95 15.48 24.88 8.69
C SER A 95 16.55 25.03 7.62
N HIS A 96 16.23 24.71 6.37
CA HIS A 96 17.17 24.80 5.24
C HIS A 96 16.52 25.43 4.02
N ARG A 97 17.34 26.01 3.15
CA ARG A 97 16.97 26.44 1.80
C ARG A 97 17.93 25.87 0.78
N ALA A 98 17.42 25.52 -0.40
CA ALA A 98 18.26 25.17 -1.53
C ALA A 98 19.07 26.40 -1.98
N ALA A 99 20.36 26.22 -2.20
CA ALA A 99 21.26 27.22 -2.76
C ALA A 99 22.27 26.53 -3.68
N PHE A 100 22.70 27.21 -4.74
CA PHE A 100 23.80 26.74 -5.59
C PHE A 100 25.12 27.28 -5.04
N ILE A 101 26.08 26.39 -4.77
CA ILE A 101 27.44 26.73 -4.37
C ILE A 101 28.38 25.96 -5.30
N TYR A 102 29.16 26.66 -6.12
CA TYR A 102 30.06 26.06 -7.13
C TYR A 102 29.34 25.04 -8.04
N ASP A 103 28.19 25.42 -8.60
CA ASP A 103 27.31 24.59 -9.44
C ASP A 103 26.63 23.39 -8.75
N ASP A 104 26.91 23.15 -7.47
CA ASP A 104 26.25 22.11 -6.69
C ASP A 104 25.02 22.65 -5.95
N LEU A 105 23.90 21.91 -6.04
CA LEU A 105 22.70 22.17 -5.25
C LEU A 105 22.92 21.70 -3.81
N VAL A 106 23.06 22.64 -2.88
CA VAL A 106 23.25 22.36 -1.45
C VAL A 106 22.12 22.90 -0.60
N LEU A 107 21.85 22.22 0.52
CA LEU A 107 20.93 22.70 1.54
C LEU A 107 21.69 23.60 2.52
N ARG A 108 21.42 24.90 2.46
CA ARG A 108 22.01 25.88 3.38
C ARG A 108 21.10 26.07 4.59
N PRO A 109 21.63 25.97 5.83
CA PRO A 109 20.86 26.28 7.03
C PRO A 109 20.32 27.71 7.03
N VAL A 110 19.10 27.89 7.53
CA VAL A 110 18.47 29.20 7.74
C VAL A 110 17.98 29.34 9.19
N PRO A 111 17.84 30.59 9.69
CA PRO A 111 17.20 30.82 10.98
C PRO A 111 15.80 30.20 11.02
N HIS A 112 15.53 29.43 12.08
CA HIS A 112 14.26 28.76 12.31
C HIS A 112 13.95 28.77 13.82
N ILE A 113 12.72 28.43 14.19
CA ILE A 113 12.31 28.35 15.59
C ILE A 113 12.81 27.01 16.16
N ALA A 114 13.88 27.04 16.96
CA ALA A 114 14.60 25.84 17.41
C ALA A 114 13.78 24.88 18.29
N TRP A 115 12.76 25.38 19.00
CA TRP A 115 11.91 24.54 19.86
C TRP A 115 10.73 23.89 19.11
N LEU A 116 10.45 24.32 17.87
CA LEU A 116 9.45 23.71 17.01
C LEU A 116 10.09 22.65 16.10
N PRO A 117 9.34 21.60 15.71
CA PRO A 117 9.76 20.73 14.60
C PRO A 117 10.13 21.57 13.38
N SER A 118 11.17 21.16 12.65
CA SER A 118 11.64 21.88 11.47
C SER A 118 11.90 20.93 10.30
N SER A 119 11.77 21.43 9.06
CA SER A 119 11.97 20.64 7.85
C SER A 119 13.08 21.21 6.98
N ALA A 120 13.99 20.34 6.54
CA ALA A 120 15.00 20.69 5.54
C ALA A 120 14.41 20.74 4.11
N ASN A 121 13.29 20.04 3.88
CA ASN A 121 12.57 20.02 2.60
C ASN A 121 11.05 20.02 2.85
N PRO A 122 10.42 21.19 3.07
CA PRO A 122 9.01 21.31 3.40
C PRO A 122 8.09 20.65 2.37
N LEU A 123 8.31 20.95 1.08
CA LEU A 123 7.47 20.41 0.00
C LEU A 123 7.62 18.90 -0.15
N GLY A 124 8.84 18.37 -0.02
CA GLY A 124 9.08 16.93 -0.01
C GLY A 124 8.36 16.24 1.15
N GLY A 125 8.42 16.81 2.35
CA GLY A 125 7.71 16.30 3.53
C GLY A 125 6.19 16.26 3.33
N LEU A 126 5.60 17.34 2.80
CA LEU A 126 4.17 17.41 2.52
C LEU A 126 3.73 16.42 1.42
N ARG A 127 4.58 16.22 0.40
CA ARG A 127 4.33 15.24 -0.67
C ARG A 127 4.32 13.81 -0.14
N VAL A 128 5.31 13.45 0.67
CA VAL A 128 5.36 12.13 1.33
C VAL A 128 4.17 11.97 2.29
N LEU A 129 3.79 13.01 3.03
CA LEU A 129 2.60 12.99 3.88
C LEU A 129 1.32 12.74 3.08
N ALA A 130 1.14 13.39 1.93
CA ALA A 130 -0.03 13.19 1.09
C ALA A 130 -0.11 11.73 0.58
N CYS A 131 1.02 11.17 0.15
CA CYS A 131 1.11 9.78 -0.31
C CYS A 131 0.86 8.78 0.82
N LEU A 132 1.67 8.82 1.89
CA LEU A 132 1.54 7.88 3.02
C LEU A 132 0.24 8.07 3.79
N GLY A 133 -0.24 9.32 3.91
CA GLY A 133 -1.52 9.65 4.52
C GLY A 133 -2.70 9.05 3.75
N GLY A 134 -2.68 9.13 2.41
CA GLY A 134 -3.68 8.47 1.56
C GLY A 134 -3.65 6.94 1.69
N LEU A 135 -2.45 6.34 1.70
CA LEU A 135 -2.29 4.89 1.88
C LEU A 135 -2.80 4.41 3.25
N ALA A 136 -2.44 5.13 4.32
CA ALA A 136 -2.90 4.84 5.67
C ALA A 136 -4.42 5.03 5.80
N ALA A 137 -4.97 6.09 5.21
CA ALA A 137 -6.42 6.30 5.13
C ALA A 137 -7.12 5.17 4.37
N THR A 138 -6.52 4.64 3.31
CA THR A 138 -7.06 3.48 2.56
C THR A 138 -7.14 2.24 3.46
N GLY A 139 -6.10 1.97 4.24
CA GLY A 139 -6.10 0.88 5.22
C GLY A 139 -7.17 1.06 6.31
N LEU A 140 -7.31 2.27 6.84
CA LEU A 140 -8.39 2.60 7.79
C LEU A 140 -9.78 2.45 7.16
N ALA A 141 -9.94 2.87 5.89
CA ALA A 141 -11.21 2.73 5.19
C ALA A 141 -11.60 1.26 5.04
N ILE A 142 -10.66 0.37 4.71
CA ILE A 142 -10.90 -1.08 4.73
C ILE A 142 -11.32 -1.53 6.13
N ALA A 143 -10.58 -1.14 7.17
CA ALA A 143 -10.81 -1.61 8.54
C ALA A 143 -12.19 -1.20 9.11
N PHE A 144 -12.71 -0.03 8.73
CA PHE A 144 -13.98 0.49 9.27
C PHE A 144 -15.17 0.33 8.33
N CYS A 145 -14.97 0.27 7.02
CA CYS A 145 -16.05 0.17 6.05
C CYS A 145 -16.33 -1.26 5.60
N VAL A 146 -15.35 -2.18 5.65
CA VAL A 146 -15.49 -3.56 5.15
C VAL A 146 -15.68 -4.55 6.31
N HIS A 147 -16.85 -5.19 6.34
CA HIS A 147 -17.23 -6.17 7.35
C HIS A 147 -17.20 -7.60 6.82
N SER A 148 -17.39 -7.77 5.50
CA SER A 148 -17.33 -9.08 4.86
C SER A 148 -15.92 -9.65 4.83
N ARG A 149 -15.69 -10.69 5.65
CA ARG A 149 -14.46 -11.49 5.59
C ARG A 149 -14.23 -12.05 4.20
N GLN A 150 -15.28 -12.53 3.52
CA GLN A 150 -15.13 -13.06 2.17
C GLN A 150 -14.61 -12.00 1.19
N ALA A 151 -15.09 -10.77 1.30
CA ALA A 151 -14.66 -9.68 0.45
C ALA A 151 -13.19 -9.31 0.70
N LEU A 152 -12.73 -9.32 1.96
CA LEU A 152 -11.30 -9.16 2.29
C LEU A 152 -10.43 -10.29 1.70
N ARG A 153 -10.88 -11.55 1.76
CA ARG A 153 -10.16 -12.65 1.10
C ARG A 153 -10.10 -12.49 -0.41
N ASN A 154 -11.18 -12.02 -1.04
CA ASN A 154 -11.18 -11.75 -2.47
C ASN A 154 -10.20 -10.63 -2.83
N LEU A 155 -10.13 -9.55 -2.04
CA LEU A 155 -9.12 -8.51 -2.22
C LEU A 155 -7.70 -9.09 -2.12
N VAL A 156 -7.42 -9.88 -1.08
CA VAL A 156 -6.11 -10.55 -0.92
C VAL A 156 -5.79 -11.46 -2.10
N LEU A 157 -6.76 -12.20 -2.62
CA LEU A 157 -6.59 -13.04 -3.81
C LEU A 157 -6.22 -12.17 -5.04
N VAL A 158 -6.92 -11.07 -5.27
CA VAL A 158 -6.62 -10.14 -6.37
C VAL A 158 -5.20 -9.57 -6.24
N LEU A 159 -4.78 -9.18 -5.04
CA LEU A 159 -3.42 -8.68 -4.79
C LEU A 159 -2.36 -9.77 -5.01
N ALA A 160 -2.63 -11.01 -4.59
CA ALA A 160 -1.73 -12.13 -4.86
C ALA A 160 -1.60 -12.43 -6.36
N LEU A 161 -2.71 -12.40 -7.11
CA LEU A 161 -2.69 -12.54 -8.57
C LEU A 161 -1.91 -11.41 -9.25
N ASN A 162 -2.04 -10.18 -8.76
CA ASN A 162 -1.23 -9.05 -9.23
C ASN A 162 0.27 -9.29 -8.98
N ALA A 163 0.65 -9.83 -7.82
CA ALA A 163 2.03 -10.17 -7.52
C ALA A 163 2.56 -11.30 -8.41
N VAL A 164 1.75 -12.31 -8.74
CA VAL A 164 2.11 -13.33 -9.74
C VAL A 164 2.36 -12.68 -11.10
N ALA A 165 1.48 -11.78 -11.55
CA ALA A 165 1.64 -11.10 -12.83
C ALA A 165 2.96 -10.30 -12.89
N LEU A 166 3.30 -9.57 -11.82
CA LEU A 166 4.57 -8.86 -11.71
C LEU A 166 5.78 -9.80 -11.62
N SER A 167 5.64 -10.96 -10.95
CA SER A 167 6.68 -11.99 -10.88
C SER A 167 7.00 -12.56 -12.27
N VAL A 168 5.96 -12.86 -13.06
CA VAL A 168 6.11 -13.31 -14.45
C VAL A 168 6.73 -12.22 -15.31
N LEU A 169 6.24 -10.98 -15.22
CA LEU A 169 6.77 -9.84 -15.97
C LEU A 169 8.26 -9.61 -15.69
N GLY A 170 8.65 -9.55 -14.41
CA GLY A 170 10.04 -9.35 -14.01
C GLY A 170 10.95 -10.50 -14.43
N THR A 171 10.45 -11.74 -14.38
CA THR A 171 11.20 -12.91 -14.87
C THR A 171 11.45 -12.83 -16.37
N LEU A 172 10.42 -12.50 -17.16
CA LEU A 172 10.54 -12.33 -18.61
C LEU A 172 11.52 -11.22 -18.96
N GLN A 173 11.43 -10.07 -18.29
CA GLN A 173 12.37 -8.95 -18.48
C GLN A 173 13.82 -9.33 -18.18
N ARG A 174 14.06 -10.13 -17.13
CA ARG A 174 15.40 -10.64 -16.81
C ARG A 174 15.91 -11.62 -17.87
N GLN A 175 15.04 -12.51 -18.36
CA GLN A 175 15.42 -13.51 -19.37
C GLN A 175 15.68 -12.90 -20.76
N THR A 176 14.97 -11.84 -21.12
CA THR A 176 15.18 -11.14 -22.41
C THR A 176 16.31 -10.12 -22.38
N GLY A 177 17.01 -9.98 -21.25
CA GLY A 177 18.08 -9.00 -21.10
C GLY A 177 17.59 -7.54 -21.15
N ALA A 178 16.37 -7.27 -20.69
CA ALA A 178 15.83 -5.92 -20.66
C ALA A 178 16.75 -4.98 -19.85
N THR A 179 16.88 -3.73 -20.32
CA THR A 179 17.74 -2.71 -19.70
C THR A 179 17.04 -1.90 -18.62
N GLY A 180 15.71 -2.01 -18.49
CA GLY A 180 14.94 -1.33 -17.47
C GLY A 180 13.47 -1.77 -17.40
N PRO A 181 12.69 -1.23 -16.44
CA PRO A 181 11.27 -1.53 -16.32
C PRO A 181 10.52 -1.36 -17.64
N TYR A 182 9.49 -2.17 -17.84
CA TYR A 182 8.70 -2.22 -19.07
C TYR A 182 9.55 -2.49 -20.32
N PHE A 183 10.45 -3.48 -20.24
CA PHE A 183 11.33 -3.89 -21.35
C PHE A 183 12.22 -2.74 -21.88
N GLY A 184 12.69 -1.87 -20.98
CA GLY A 184 13.57 -0.75 -21.32
C GLY A 184 12.84 0.55 -21.70
N ALA A 185 11.50 0.60 -21.62
CA ALA A 185 10.77 1.85 -21.83
C ALA A 185 11.08 2.91 -20.76
N VAL A 186 11.65 2.51 -19.62
CA VAL A 186 12.07 3.38 -18.54
C VAL A 186 13.50 3.03 -18.16
N THR A 187 14.38 4.03 -18.09
CA THR A 187 15.77 3.83 -17.69
C THR A 187 15.83 3.36 -16.23
N ALA A 188 16.46 2.20 -16.01
CA ALA A 188 16.74 1.74 -14.67
C ALA A 188 17.85 2.60 -14.03
N ALA A 189 17.52 3.29 -12.95
CA ALA A 189 18.51 3.99 -12.13
C ALA A 189 19.45 3.02 -11.36
N ASN A 190 19.06 1.75 -11.25
CA ASN A 190 19.79 0.71 -10.51
C ASN A 190 19.67 -0.60 -11.27
N GLU A 191 20.78 -1.27 -11.57
CA GLU A 191 20.84 -2.54 -12.32
C GLU A 191 20.12 -3.72 -11.62
N ALA A 192 19.89 -3.62 -10.31
CA ALA A 192 19.18 -4.61 -9.51
C ALA A 192 17.65 -4.45 -9.52
N TRP A 193 17.06 -3.62 -10.39
CA TRP A 193 15.61 -3.47 -10.53
C TRP A 193 14.88 -4.80 -10.82
N PHE A 194 13.60 -4.93 -10.47
CA PHE A 194 12.80 -6.12 -10.81
C PHE A 194 11.36 -5.74 -11.14
N ALA A 195 10.82 -6.29 -12.24
CA ALA A 195 9.50 -5.94 -12.75
C ALA A 195 9.36 -4.43 -12.94
N THR A 196 8.49 -3.80 -12.17
CA THR A 196 8.30 -2.34 -12.16
C THR A 196 9.13 -1.64 -11.08
N PHE A 197 9.72 -2.36 -10.13
CA PHE A 197 10.39 -1.77 -8.96
C PHE A 197 11.83 -1.37 -9.28
N HIS A 198 12.16 -0.08 -9.14
CA HIS A 198 13.52 0.44 -9.34
C HIS A 198 14.50 -0.02 -8.26
N TYR A 199 14.01 -0.30 -7.06
CA TYR A 199 14.85 -0.71 -5.93
C TYR A 199 14.51 -2.13 -5.52
N TYR A 200 15.51 -3.01 -5.55
CA TYR A 200 15.34 -4.43 -5.29
C TYR A 200 14.73 -4.75 -3.92
N ASN A 201 15.03 -3.95 -2.90
CA ASN A 201 14.44 -4.13 -1.57
C ASN A 201 12.93 -3.84 -1.54
N HIS A 202 12.42 -2.98 -2.43
CA HIS A 202 10.98 -2.75 -2.55
C HIS A 202 10.28 -3.96 -3.16
N TRP A 203 10.87 -4.58 -4.19
CA TRP A 203 10.36 -5.86 -4.70
C TRP A 203 10.42 -6.95 -3.64
N GLY A 204 11.54 -7.10 -2.95
CA GLY A 204 11.70 -8.11 -1.90
C GLY A 204 10.60 -8.02 -0.84
N ALA A 205 10.37 -6.82 -0.29
CA ALA A 205 9.30 -6.59 0.68
C ALA A 205 7.90 -6.88 0.09
N PHE A 206 7.65 -6.46 -1.15
CA PHE A 206 6.39 -6.72 -1.85
C PHE A 206 6.16 -8.22 -2.06
N ALA A 207 7.15 -8.95 -2.57
CA ALA A 207 7.07 -10.38 -2.84
C ALA A 207 6.88 -11.21 -1.56
N VAL A 208 7.64 -10.93 -0.50
CA VAL A 208 7.49 -11.59 0.81
C VAL A 208 6.06 -11.44 1.35
N LEU A 209 5.53 -10.20 1.33
CA LEU A 209 4.18 -9.92 1.81
C LEU A 209 3.11 -10.69 1.02
N HIS A 210 3.23 -10.71 -0.31
CA HIS A 210 2.23 -11.37 -1.17
C HIS A 210 2.37 -12.89 -1.18
N ALA A 211 3.58 -13.43 -1.02
CA ALA A 211 3.79 -14.86 -0.80
C ALA A 211 3.15 -15.31 0.53
N ALA A 212 3.35 -14.56 1.62
CA ALA A 212 2.69 -14.83 2.89
C ALA A 212 1.16 -14.73 2.79
N ALA A 213 0.66 -13.75 2.05
CA ALA A 213 -0.78 -13.60 1.79
C ALA A 213 -1.36 -14.79 1.01
N ALA A 214 -0.66 -15.26 -0.03
CA ALA A 214 -1.04 -16.45 -0.79
C ALA A 214 -1.03 -17.71 0.10
N LEU A 215 0.00 -17.90 0.93
CA LEU A 215 0.06 -18.99 1.91
C LEU A 215 -1.09 -18.91 2.92
N GLY A 216 -1.46 -17.71 3.39
CA GLY A 216 -2.65 -17.52 4.22
C GLY A 216 -3.94 -18.01 3.57
N LEU A 217 -4.10 -17.82 2.26
CA LEU A 217 -5.22 -18.37 1.49
C LEU A 217 -5.12 -19.90 1.33
N VAL A 218 -3.93 -20.46 1.13
CA VAL A 218 -3.67 -21.92 1.12
C VAL A 218 -4.11 -22.54 2.46
N PHE A 219 -3.69 -21.98 3.59
CA PHE A 219 -4.07 -22.48 4.92
C PHE A 219 -5.59 -22.44 5.12
N ARG A 220 -6.26 -21.41 4.61
CA ARG A 220 -7.73 -21.34 4.64
C ARG A 220 -8.34 -22.49 3.85
N THR A 221 -7.89 -22.75 2.63
CA THR A 221 -8.46 -23.81 1.79
C THR A 221 -8.19 -25.19 2.41
N LEU A 222 -7.11 -25.35 3.19
CA LEU A 222 -6.79 -26.62 3.88
C LEU A 222 -7.75 -26.85 5.05
N ARG A 223 -8.06 -25.80 5.81
CA ARG A 223 -9.01 -25.86 6.93
C ARG A 223 -10.47 -25.96 6.49
N HIS A 224 -10.78 -25.48 5.30
CA HIS A 224 -12.12 -25.51 4.71
C HIS A 224 -12.06 -26.04 3.28
N PRO A 225 -11.81 -27.35 3.11
CA PRO A 225 -11.65 -27.95 1.81
C PRO A 225 -12.96 -27.83 0.99
N PRO A 226 -12.86 -27.55 -0.32
CA PRO A 226 -14.04 -27.52 -1.17
C PRO A 226 -14.64 -28.93 -1.31
N ALA A 227 -15.94 -28.99 -1.61
CA ALA A 227 -16.69 -30.26 -1.72
C ALA A 227 -16.11 -31.24 -2.76
N ARG A 228 -15.44 -30.73 -3.80
CA ARG A 228 -14.76 -31.55 -4.83
C ARG A 228 -13.36 -32.05 -4.41
N GLY A 229 -12.93 -31.78 -3.18
CA GLY A 229 -11.60 -32.14 -2.68
C GLY A 229 -10.53 -31.10 -3.02
N TRP A 230 -9.39 -31.16 -2.31
CA TRP A 230 -8.28 -30.20 -2.40
C TRP A 230 -7.72 -30.07 -3.82
N SER A 231 -7.49 -31.20 -4.50
CA SER A 231 -6.84 -31.26 -5.80
C SER A 231 -7.62 -30.57 -6.92
N PHE A 232 -8.94 -30.45 -6.77
CA PHE A 232 -9.84 -29.78 -7.72
C PHE A 232 -10.29 -28.40 -7.23
N GLY A 233 -9.70 -27.91 -6.14
CA GLY A 233 -9.94 -26.59 -5.55
C GLY A 233 -8.91 -25.55 -5.97
N PRO A 234 -9.04 -24.30 -5.48
CA PRO A 234 -8.05 -23.25 -5.72
C PRO A 234 -6.73 -23.46 -4.95
N GLY A 235 -6.67 -24.44 -4.04
CA GLY A 235 -5.52 -24.69 -3.16
C GLY A 235 -4.19 -24.89 -3.90
N PRO A 236 -4.09 -25.86 -4.83
CA PRO A 236 -2.88 -26.07 -5.63
C PRO A 236 -2.42 -24.82 -6.41
N LEU A 237 -3.35 -24.07 -7.01
CA LEU A 237 -3.02 -22.83 -7.73
C LEU A 237 -2.44 -21.77 -6.80
N LEU A 238 -2.95 -21.66 -5.57
CA LEU A 238 -2.42 -20.74 -4.56
C LEU A 238 -1.02 -21.14 -4.06
N VAL A 239 -0.74 -22.45 -3.97
CA VAL A 239 0.62 -22.94 -3.67
C VAL A 239 1.57 -22.56 -4.80
N ILE A 240 1.19 -22.82 -6.05
CA ILE A 240 1.99 -22.43 -7.22
C ILE A 240 2.22 -20.92 -7.24
N ALA A 241 1.19 -20.12 -6.98
CA ALA A 241 1.31 -18.67 -6.88
C ALA A 241 2.31 -18.23 -5.80
N ALA A 242 2.22 -18.81 -4.59
CA ALA A 242 3.15 -18.51 -3.51
C ALA A 242 4.60 -18.87 -3.86
N LEU A 243 4.82 -20.05 -4.46
CA LEU A 243 6.14 -20.49 -4.89
C LEU A 243 6.72 -19.63 -6.01
N LEU A 244 5.90 -19.25 -7.00
CA LEU A 244 6.32 -18.36 -8.08
C LEU A 244 6.75 -16.99 -7.55
N ILE A 245 5.98 -16.39 -6.62
CA ILE A 245 6.34 -15.12 -6.00
C ILE A 245 7.63 -15.28 -5.19
N ALA A 246 7.71 -16.31 -4.34
CA ALA A 246 8.88 -16.54 -3.48
C ALA A 246 10.16 -16.79 -4.28
N ALA A 247 10.10 -17.55 -5.38
CA ALA A 247 11.26 -17.85 -6.23
C ALA A 247 11.89 -16.60 -6.87
N THR A 248 11.16 -15.48 -6.94
CA THR A 248 11.71 -14.22 -7.45
C THR A 248 12.40 -13.35 -6.40
N THR A 249 12.31 -13.67 -5.10
CA THR A 249 12.99 -12.89 -4.06
C THR A 249 14.51 -12.91 -4.23
N PRO A 250 15.18 -14.06 -4.51
CA PRO A 250 16.63 -14.08 -4.71
C PRO A 250 17.02 -13.41 -6.04
N LEU A 251 16.14 -13.48 -7.06
CA LEU A 251 16.38 -12.88 -8.38
C LEU A 251 16.48 -11.34 -8.33
N SER A 252 15.97 -10.71 -7.27
CA SER A 252 16.15 -9.27 -7.05
C SER A 252 17.51 -8.89 -6.47
N GLY A 253 18.27 -9.83 -5.91
CA GLY A 253 19.51 -9.54 -5.20
C GLY A 253 19.30 -8.93 -3.80
N SER A 254 18.06 -8.91 -3.27
CA SER A 254 17.77 -8.42 -1.92
C SER A 254 18.24 -9.39 -0.84
N ARG A 255 19.29 -9.00 -0.11
CA ARG A 255 19.76 -9.70 1.10
C ARG A 255 18.71 -9.75 2.20
N SER A 256 17.89 -8.71 2.32
CA SER A 256 16.83 -8.61 3.33
C SER A 256 15.65 -9.54 3.04
N ALA A 257 15.47 -9.98 1.79
CA ALA A 257 14.37 -10.86 1.37
C ALA A 257 14.79 -12.32 1.15
N THR A 258 16.09 -12.64 1.30
CA THR A 258 16.64 -14.00 1.12
C THR A 258 16.68 -14.83 2.41
N ALA A 259 16.26 -14.26 3.55
CA ALA A 259 16.15 -14.96 4.83
C ALA A 259 14.76 -15.61 5.08
N LEU A 260 13.89 -15.62 4.07
CA LEU A 260 12.83 -16.62 3.93
C LEU A 260 13.45 -17.94 3.47
#